data_AF-A0A958B9Z3-F1
#
_entry.id   AF-A0A958B9Z3-F1
#
_cell.length_a   1.000
_cell.length_b   1.000
_cell.length_c   1.000
_cell.angle_alpha   90.00
_cell.angle_beta   90.00
_cell.angle_gamma   90.00
#
_symmetry.space_group_name_H-M   'P 1'
#
loop_
_entity.id
_entity.type
_entity.pdbx_description
1 polymer ?
#
loop_
_entity_poly.entity_id
_entity_poly.type
_entity_poly.pdbx_seq_one_letter_code
_entity_poly.pdbx_strand_id
1 'polypeptide(L)'
;MLLGAARQPLVDGVAHPWVINVQHAPRRWGFTVEQFLQAWREDHFAELGETAARHNTTLEIGMGIHLMAEHQGPLFWQAYLRGLQAAKAAGAKFHFGSDAHHLFVVARLDWLQPTLEKLGFTPDDIRQPVGNYEG
;
A
#
# COMPACT_ATOMS: atom_id res chain seq x y z
N MET A 1 -15.07 -5.21 -2.91
CA MET A 1 -14.88 -3.95 -3.67
C MET A 1 -13.49 -3.87 -4.26
N LEU A 2 -12.42 -4.03 -3.47
CA LEU A 2 -11.02 -3.99 -3.94
C LEU A 2 -10.69 -5.04 -5.02
N LEU A 3 -11.08 -6.30 -4.81
CA LEU A 3 -10.90 -7.36 -5.82
C LEU A 3 -11.61 -7.04 -7.13
N GLY A 4 -12.75 -6.33 -7.08
CA GLY A 4 -13.48 -5.90 -8.27
C GLY A 4 -12.72 -4.80 -9.04
N ALA A 5 -12.17 -3.82 -8.31
CA ALA A 5 -11.32 -2.78 -8.90
C ALA A 5 -10.06 -3.38 -9.55
N ALA A 6 -9.40 -4.31 -8.85
CA ALA A 6 -8.20 -5.00 -9.38
C ALA A 6 -8.48 -5.88 -10.60
N ARG A 7 -9.73 -6.30 -10.84
CA ARG A 7 -10.12 -7.09 -12.02
C ARG A 7 -10.53 -6.24 -13.22
N GLN A 8 -10.78 -4.94 -13.00
CA GLN A 8 -11.35 -4.07 -14.02
C GLN A 8 -10.25 -3.71 -15.04
N PRO A 9 -10.36 -4.10 -16.32
CA PRO A 9 -9.36 -3.77 -17.36
C PRO A 9 -9.07 -2.29 -17.56
N LEU A 10 -9.94 -1.39 -17.10
CA LEU A 10 -9.74 0.07 -17.16
C LEU A 10 -9.01 0.65 -15.94
N VAL A 11 -8.53 -0.20 -15.02
CA VAL A 11 -7.86 0.22 -13.79
C VAL A 11 -6.40 -0.23 -13.81
N ASP A 12 -5.49 0.74 -13.97
CA ASP A 12 -4.03 0.51 -13.94
C ASP A 12 -3.47 0.36 -12.52
N GLY A 13 -4.17 0.91 -11.53
CA GLY A 13 -3.75 0.90 -10.13
C GLY A 13 -4.92 1.02 -9.17
N VAL A 14 -4.87 0.26 -8.08
CA VAL A 14 -5.76 0.43 -6.94
C VAL A 14 -5.11 1.37 -5.95
N ALA A 15 -5.69 2.56 -5.81
CA ALA A 15 -5.24 3.54 -4.85
C ALA A 15 -5.47 3.06 -3.42
N HIS A 16 -4.40 3.12 -2.65
CA HIS A 16 -4.28 3.01 -1.21
C HIS A 16 -5.27 1.98 -0.58
N PRO A 17 -5.22 0.70 -1.00
CA PRO A 17 -6.24 -0.31 -0.69
C PRO A 17 -6.33 -0.67 0.80
N TRP A 18 -5.31 -0.30 1.57
CA TRP A 18 -5.20 -0.59 2.99
C TRP A 18 -5.08 0.69 3.84
N VAL A 19 -5.61 1.84 3.40
CA VAL A 19 -5.66 3.04 4.26
C VAL A 19 -6.70 2.83 5.35
N ILE A 20 -6.24 2.54 6.56
CA ILE A 20 -7.05 2.71 7.75
C ILE A 20 -6.24 3.40 8.83
N ASN A 21 -6.80 4.47 9.38
CA ASN A 21 -6.31 5.05 10.62
C ASN A 21 -6.75 4.17 11.79
N VAL A 22 -5.86 3.27 12.25
CA VAL A 22 -6.16 2.29 13.29
C VAL A 22 -6.44 2.94 14.65
N GLN A 23 -5.99 4.18 14.87
CA GLN A 23 -6.33 4.94 16.08
C GLN A 23 -7.84 5.22 16.22
N HIS A 24 -8.60 5.19 15.11
CA HIS A 24 -10.05 5.32 15.17
C HIS A 24 -10.76 4.01 15.53
N ALA A 25 -10.08 2.85 15.48
CA ALA A 25 -10.73 1.57 15.70
C ALA A 25 -11.45 1.45 17.06
N PRO A 26 -10.87 1.92 18.19
CA PRO A 26 -11.56 1.85 19.47
C PRO A 26 -12.81 2.72 19.53
N ARG A 27 -12.73 3.95 19.02
CA ARG A 27 -13.82 4.94 19.11
C ARG A 27 -14.93 4.71 18.07
N ARG A 28 -14.58 4.23 16.88
CA ARG A 28 -15.51 4.11 15.74
C ARG A 28 -16.13 2.73 15.63
N TRP A 29 -15.39 1.69 16.01
CA TRP A 29 -15.80 0.31 15.76
C TRP A 29 -15.75 -0.59 17.02
N GLY A 30 -15.26 -0.07 18.15
CA GLY A 30 -15.22 -0.80 19.42
C GLY A 30 -14.13 -1.87 19.50
N PHE A 31 -13.21 -1.94 18.53
CA PHE A 31 -12.07 -2.86 18.55
C PHE A 31 -10.86 -2.22 19.22
N THR A 32 -10.08 -2.99 19.97
CA THR A 32 -8.72 -2.56 20.28
C THR A 32 -7.90 -2.46 18.99
N VAL A 33 -6.82 -1.67 19.01
CA VAL A 33 -5.88 -1.60 17.87
C VAL A 33 -5.36 -3.00 17.54
N GLU A 34 -5.06 -3.82 18.54
CA GLU A 34 -4.59 -5.19 18.35
C GLU A 34 -5.64 -6.09 17.68
N GLN A 35 -6.88 -6.09 18.17
CA GLN A 35 -7.98 -6.85 17.56
C GLN A 35 -8.21 -6.42 16.11
N PHE A 36 -8.11 -5.11 15.86
CA PHE A 36 -8.26 -4.57 14.51
C PHE A 36 -7.14 -5.06 13.58
N LEU A 37 -5.89 -5.05 14.05
CA LEU A 37 -4.73 -5.53 13.29
C LEU A 37 -4.70 -7.05 13.12
N GLN A 38 -5.30 -7.83 14.02
CA GLN A 38 -5.45 -9.28 13.84
C GLN A 38 -6.34 -9.65 12.64
N ALA A 39 -7.24 -8.75 12.23
CA ALA A 39 -8.03 -8.92 11.02
C ALA A 39 -7.23 -8.65 9.73
N TRP A 40 -6.07 -7.99 9.83
CA TRP A 40 -5.15 -7.76 8.72
C TRP A 40 -4.25 -8.97 8.52
N ARG A 41 -4.86 -10.04 8.05
CA ARG A 41 -4.18 -11.29 7.74
C ARG A 41 -3.48 -11.22 6.39
N GLU A 42 -2.35 -11.91 6.28
CA GLU A 42 -1.52 -11.98 5.08
C GLU A 42 -2.27 -12.59 3.88
N ASP A 43 -3.22 -13.50 4.11
CA ASP A 43 -4.04 -14.12 3.07
C ASP A 43 -4.90 -13.10 2.31
N HIS A 44 -5.46 -12.09 2.99
CA HIS A 44 -6.22 -11.02 2.34
C HIS A 44 -5.33 -10.15 1.44
N PHE A 45 -4.08 -9.90 1.85
CA PHE A 45 -3.12 -9.16 1.05
C PHE A 45 -2.65 -9.99 -0.16
N ALA A 46 -2.37 -11.27 0.06
CA ALA A 46 -1.98 -12.20 -1.00
C ALA A 46 -3.09 -12.37 -2.05
N GLU A 47 -4.37 -12.47 -1.63
CA GLU A 47 -5.50 -12.58 -2.57
C GLU A 47 -5.63 -11.34 -3.46
N LEU A 48 -5.49 -10.15 -2.88
CA LEU A 48 -5.49 -8.91 -3.65
C LEU A 48 -4.25 -8.83 -4.56
N GLY A 49 -3.08 -9.25 -4.06
CA GLY A 49 -1.84 -9.29 -4.83
C GLY A 49 -1.90 -10.22 -6.04
N GLU A 50 -2.37 -11.44 -5.85
CA GLU A 50 -2.59 -12.42 -6.92
C GLU A 50 -3.58 -11.90 -7.96
N THR A 51 -4.68 -11.29 -7.49
CA THR A 51 -5.69 -10.70 -8.38
C THR A 51 -5.08 -9.55 -9.19
N ALA A 52 -4.36 -8.64 -8.55
CA ALA A 52 -3.71 -7.51 -9.20
C ALA A 52 -2.69 -7.98 -10.24
N ALA A 53 -1.86 -8.97 -9.90
CA ALA A 53 -0.89 -9.58 -10.80
C ALA A 53 -1.55 -10.21 -12.04
N ARG A 54 -2.61 -11.00 -11.84
CA ARG A 54 -3.36 -11.66 -12.92
C ARG A 54 -3.98 -10.67 -13.91
N HIS A 55 -4.36 -9.49 -13.44
CA HIS A 55 -5.06 -8.48 -14.22
C HIS A 55 -4.19 -7.29 -14.62
N ASN A 56 -2.87 -7.36 -14.39
CA ASN A 56 -1.92 -6.30 -14.67
C ASN A 56 -2.27 -4.94 -14.03
N THR A 57 -2.88 -4.99 -12.85
CA THR A 57 -3.18 -3.83 -12.02
C THR A 57 -2.12 -3.71 -10.93
N THR A 58 -1.74 -2.49 -10.59
CA THR A 58 -0.80 -2.22 -9.49
C THR A 58 -1.50 -1.91 -8.19
N LEU A 59 -0.80 -2.07 -7.06
CA LEU A 59 -1.29 -1.67 -5.75
C LEU A 59 -0.51 -0.46 -5.26
N GLU A 60 -1.22 0.59 -4.85
CA GLU A 60 -0.55 1.78 -4.34
C GLU A 60 0.03 1.54 -2.95
N ILE A 61 1.24 2.05 -2.75
CA ILE A 61 1.85 2.29 -1.45
C ILE A 61 1.76 3.80 -1.19
N GLY A 62 0.71 4.23 -0.48
CA GLY A 62 0.41 5.65 -0.28
C GLY A 62 1.39 6.33 0.68
N MET A 63 2.16 7.33 0.21
CA MET A 63 3.16 8.00 1.03
C MET A 63 2.55 8.75 2.23
N GLY A 64 1.33 9.29 2.08
CA GLY A 64 0.58 9.89 3.20
C GLY A 64 0.32 8.90 4.34
N ILE A 65 0.11 7.62 4.02
CA ILE A 65 -0.05 6.54 5.02
C ILE A 65 1.28 6.26 5.72
N HIS A 66 2.39 6.28 4.99
CA HIS A 66 3.73 6.06 5.56
C HIS A 66 4.15 7.20 6.49
N LEU A 67 3.88 8.44 6.09
CA LEU A 67 4.07 9.62 6.93
C LEU A 67 3.19 9.54 8.19
N MET A 68 1.99 8.95 8.08
CA MET A 68 1.12 8.70 9.23
C MET A 68 1.51 7.44 10.03
N ALA A 69 2.23 6.48 9.47
CA ALA A 69 2.52 5.19 10.10
C ALA A 69 3.39 5.34 11.35
N GLU A 70 4.31 6.33 11.37
CA GLU A 70 5.03 6.71 12.58
C GLU A 70 4.08 7.08 13.73
N HIS A 71 2.97 7.77 13.41
CA HIS A 71 1.93 8.09 14.38
C HIS A 71 1.02 6.89 14.72
N GLN A 72 0.87 5.92 13.83
CA GLN A 72 0.05 4.71 14.08
C GLN A 72 0.74 3.69 15.01
N GLY A 73 2.07 3.75 15.14
CA GLY A 73 2.86 2.94 16.06
C GLY A 73 3.40 1.62 15.49
N PRO A 74 4.30 0.93 16.23
CA PRO A 74 5.10 -0.18 15.70
C PRO A 74 4.28 -1.42 15.31
N LEU A 75 3.17 -1.70 16.01
CA LEU A 75 2.32 -2.85 15.69
C LEU A 75 1.64 -2.69 14.32
N PHE A 76 1.19 -1.48 13.99
CA PHE A 76 0.65 -1.17 12.67
C PHE A 76 1.71 -1.40 11.59
N TRP A 77 2.92 -0.86 11.80
CA TRP A 77 4.00 -1.00 10.82
C TRP A 77 4.35 -2.46 10.54
N GLN A 78 4.45 -3.28 11.60
CA GLN A 78 4.72 -4.71 11.44
C GLN A 78 3.62 -5.45 10.69
N ALA A 79 2.35 -5.19 11.00
CA ALA A 79 1.23 -5.83 10.31
C ALA A 79 1.16 -5.40 8.83
N TYR A 80 1.34 -4.12 8.57
CA TYR A 80 1.32 -3.57 7.21
C TYR A 80 2.48 -4.12 6.37
N LEU A 81 3.70 -4.16 6.91
CA LEU A 81 4.87 -4.74 6.24
C LEU A 81 4.64 -6.20 5.88
N ARG A 82 4.15 -7.03 6.81
CA ARG A 82 3.85 -8.45 6.53
C ARG A 82 2.81 -8.61 5.42
N GLY A 83 1.75 -7.79 5.46
CA GLY A 83 0.75 -7.75 4.39
C GLY A 83 1.35 -7.40 3.03
N LEU A 84 2.14 -6.33 2.95
CA LEU A 84 2.81 -5.92 1.70
C LEU A 84 3.75 -7.00 1.16
N GLN A 85 4.49 -7.68 2.05
CA GLN A 85 5.36 -8.80 1.68
C GLN A 85 4.55 -9.99 1.14
N ALA A 86 3.39 -10.29 1.71
CA ALA A 86 2.50 -11.34 1.22
C ALA A 86 1.93 -11.00 -0.17
N ALA A 87 1.50 -9.76 -0.40
CA ALA A 87 1.07 -9.29 -1.71
C ALA A 87 2.20 -9.36 -2.75
N LYS A 88 3.42 -8.95 -2.38
CA LYS A 88 4.61 -9.08 -3.22
C LYS A 88 4.91 -10.54 -3.57
N ALA A 89 4.88 -11.44 -2.59
CA ALA A 89 5.08 -12.87 -2.81
C ALA A 89 4.03 -13.49 -3.75
N ALA A 90 2.83 -12.93 -3.79
CA ALA A 90 1.76 -13.30 -4.73
C ALA A 90 1.92 -12.67 -6.14
N GLY A 91 3.01 -11.94 -6.40
CA GLY A 91 3.35 -11.39 -7.72
C GLY A 91 2.86 -9.96 -7.96
N ALA A 92 2.33 -9.28 -6.94
CA ALA A 92 1.87 -7.89 -7.09
C ALA A 92 3.01 -6.96 -7.54
N LYS A 93 2.67 -6.00 -8.41
CA LYS A 93 3.48 -4.82 -8.68
C LYS A 93 2.88 -3.62 -7.97
N PHE A 94 3.72 -2.68 -7.57
CA PHE A 94 3.31 -1.54 -6.76
C PHE A 94 3.57 -0.22 -7.48
N HIS A 95 2.89 0.82 -7.06
CA HIS A 95 3.22 2.20 -7.40
C HIS A 95 3.17 3.07 -6.16
N PHE A 96 3.77 4.25 -6.22
CA PHE A 96 3.71 5.23 -5.15
C PHE A 96 2.84 6.39 -5.57
N GLY A 97 1.94 6.79 -4.68
CA GLY A 97 1.26 8.06 -4.77
C GLY A 97 1.30 8.77 -3.44
N SER A 98 1.35 10.10 -3.51
CA SER A 98 1.43 10.94 -2.32
C SER A 98 0.08 11.10 -1.63
N ASP A 99 -1.02 10.90 -2.36
CA ASP A 99 -2.39 11.31 -1.98
C ASP A 99 -2.43 12.76 -1.44
N ALA A 100 -1.56 13.61 -1.99
CA ALA A 100 -1.34 14.96 -1.50
C ALA A 100 -2.51 15.86 -1.88
N HIS A 101 -3.24 16.32 -0.87
CA HIS A 101 -4.25 17.39 -1.01
C HIS A 101 -3.65 18.78 -0.72
N HIS A 102 -2.37 18.84 -0.33
CA HIS A 102 -1.63 20.05 -0.01
C HIS A 102 -0.15 19.91 -0.40
N LEU A 103 0.48 21.03 -0.77
CA LEU A 103 1.86 21.07 -1.27
C LEU A 103 2.92 20.54 -0.30
N PHE A 104 2.68 20.63 1.01
CA PHE A 104 3.65 20.16 2.01
C PHE A 104 3.85 18.64 2.00
N VAL A 105 2.88 17.86 1.50
CA VAL A 105 2.99 16.39 1.39
C VAL A 105 3.87 15.97 0.22
N VAL A 106 3.89 16.77 -0.86
CA VAL A 106 4.72 16.53 -2.05
C VAL A 106 6.21 16.74 -1.73
N ALA A 107 6.54 17.61 -0.77
CA ALA A 107 7.91 17.92 -0.37
C ALA A 107 8.66 16.76 0.33
N ARG A 108 8.05 15.57 0.46
CA ARG A 108 8.58 14.41 1.19
C ARG A 108 8.94 13.21 0.32
N LEU A 109 9.11 13.44 -0.98
CA LEU A 109 9.54 12.42 -1.95
C LEU A 109 10.94 11.86 -1.64
N ASP A 110 11.78 12.62 -0.93
CA ASP A 110 13.10 12.20 -0.45
C ASP A 110 13.04 10.98 0.50
N TRP A 111 11.86 10.68 1.07
CA TRP A 111 11.68 9.56 1.99
C TRP A 111 11.35 8.23 1.29
N LEU A 112 11.08 8.27 -0.01
CA LEU A 112 10.60 7.13 -0.76
C LEU A 112 11.65 6.02 -0.85
N GLN A 113 12.86 6.36 -1.28
CA GLN A 113 13.94 5.40 -1.51
C GLN A 113 14.39 4.69 -0.21
N PRO A 114 14.63 5.39 0.92
CA PRO A 114 14.94 4.71 2.18
C PRO A 114 13.79 3.84 2.70
N THR A 115 12.54 4.20 2.39
CA THR A 115 11.37 3.41 2.79
C THR A 115 11.29 2.12 1.99
N LEU A 116 11.49 2.19 0.67
CA LEU A 116 11.58 1.04 -0.22
C LEU A 116 12.60 0.01 0.27
N GLU A 117 13.81 0.47 0.60
CA GLU A 117 14.90 -0.36 1.11
C GLU A 117 14.52 -1.02 2.44
N LYS A 118 13.95 -0.26 3.39
CA LYS A 118 13.45 -0.79 4.67
C LYS A 118 12.36 -1.84 4.50
N LEU A 119 11.53 -1.72 3.46
CA LEU A 119 10.46 -2.66 3.17
C LEU A 119 10.98 -3.92 2.43
N GLY A 120 12.23 -3.92 1.97
CA GLY A 120 12.79 -5.00 1.14
C GLY A 120 12.25 -5.01 -0.28
N PHE A 121 11.86 -3.83 -0.79
CA PHE A 121 11.39 -3.64 -2.15
C PHE A 121 12.57 -3.32 -3.06
N THR A 122 12.56 -3.87 -4.26
CA THR A 122 13.50 -3.57 -5.34
C THR A 122 12.81 -2.74 -6.41
N PRO A 123 13.56 -2.09 -7.31
CA PRO A 123 12.97 -1.40 -8.46
C PRO A 123 12.04 -2.28 -9.30
N ASP A 124 12.27 -3.58 -9.35
CA ASP A 124 11.43 -4.53 -10.09
C ASP A 124 10.03 -4.68 -9.48
N ASP A 125 9.88 -4.43 -8.17
CA ASP A 125 8.57 -4.49 -7.52
C ASP A 125 7.67 -3.30 -7.91
N ILE A 126 8.26 -2.25 -8.48
CA ILE A 126 7.59 -0.98 -8.76
C ILE A 126 7.31 -0.88 -10.26
N ARG A 127 6.03 -0.65 -10.61
CA ARG A 127 5.67 -0.36 -12.00
C ARG A 127 6.24 0.99 -12.37
N GLN A 128 7.19 0.97 -13.30
CA GLN A 128 7.69 2.18 -13.93
C GLN A 128 6.56 2.81 -14.76
N PRO A 129 6.44 4.15 -14.77
CA PRO A 129 5.58 4.82 -15.72
C PRO A 129 5.96 4.37 -17.14
N VAL A 130 4.98 4.12 -18.00
CA VAL A 130 5.25 3.83 -19.41
C VAL A 130 5.68 5.14 -20.06
N GLY A 131 6.98 5.42 -19.99
CA GLY A 131 7.57 6.63 -20.55
C GLY A 131 7.81 6.43 -22.04
N ASN A 132 6.91 6.95 -22.88
CA ASN A 132 7.29 7.39 -24.23
C ASN A 132 8.03 8.74 -24.10
N TYR A 133 9.16 8.74 -23.41
CA TYR A 133 10.09 9.87 -23.46
C TYR A 133 11.25 9.43 -24.34
N GLU A 134 11.00 9.42 -25.66
CA GLU A 134 12.09 9.56 -26.62
C GLU A 134 12.66 10.97 -26.43
N GLY A 135 13.83 11.03 -25.78
CA GLY A 135 14.71 12.19 -25.78
C GLY A 135 15.82 12.01 -26.80
#